data_AF-A0A177C2E3-F1
#
_entry.id   AF-A0A177C2E3-F1
#
_cell.length_a   1.000
_cell.length_b   1.000
_cell.length_c   1.000
_cell.angle_alpha   90.00
_cell.angle_beta   90.00
_cell.angle_gamma   90.00
#
_symmetry.space_group_name_H-M   'P 1'
#
loop_
_entity.id
_entity.type
_entity.pdbx_description
1 polymer ?
#
loop_
_entity_poly.entity_id
_entity_poly.type
_entity_poly.pdbx_seq_one_letter_code
_entity_poly.pdbx_strand_id
1 'polypeptide(L)'
;MPYRYQRSNLPAKRWAIACSGRGGCYFLGYVAIQVSRVKKVILNHNGESGRWEDDKEPFAYVLQLLLWSCPPDIKASALYKTKQKSRQPVYATKTPSRLWRRVSFALAADGEWEEREPELSRKTILLPPKLFQGPVGRFQQLLHERCQQLTLRRVGLWPLMVEALDRYHFDQGRNEPFSCPLPACDGYFTKAGAWSVHAAENHCGQWSSLLSILPGQVGVHFEARRRALESNEKRVQEQYEEVQHTWRTASKTTQQEIQRSWMEQLGSDPSWETSKQGEQSDVWRHFINHMTPGWLEG
;
A
#
# COMPACT_ATOMS: atom_id res chain seq x y z
N MET A 1 9.90 7.87 33.80
CA MET A 1 10.61 9.10 33.37
C MET A 1 10.41 9.25 31.86
N PRO A 2 9.84 10.35 31.36
CA PRO A 2 9.68 10.54 29.92
C PRO A 2 11.04 10.89 29.30
N TYR A 3 11.46 10.14 28.29
CA TYR A 3 12.66 10.46 27.50
C TYR A 3 12.40 11.75 26.70
N ARG A 4 12.96 12.88 27.15
CA ARG A 4 13.09 14.09 26.32
C ARG A 4 14.21 13.86 25.31
N TYR A 5 13.87 13.64 24.05
CA TYR A 5 14.84 13.60 22.97
C TYR A 5 15.30 15.02 22.65
N GLN A 6 16.58 15.34 22.85
CA GLN A 6 17.17 16.58 22.37
C GLN A 6 17.33 16.48 20.84
N ARG A 7 16.78 17.47 20.11
CA ARG A 7 17.01 17.62 18.67
C ARG A 7 18.51 17.82 18.43
N SER A 8 19.19 16.82 17.90
CA SER A 8 20.52 16.97 17.35
C SER A 8 20.41 17.65 15.97
N ASN A 9 21.14 18.75 15.79
CA ASN A 9 21.31 19.39 14.48
C ASN A 9 22.23 18.52 13.62
N LEU A 10 21.70 17.45 13.04
CA LEU A 10 22.38 16.67 12.01
C LEU A 10 22.12 17.30 10.64
N PRO A 11 23.14 17.40 9.76
CA PRO A 11 22.99 17.98 8.43
C PRO A 11 21.96 17.20 7.60
N ALA A 12 21.12 17.93 6.88
CA ALA A 12 19.92 17.50 6.14
C ALA A 12 20.16 16.56 4.93
N LYS A 13 21.12 15.63 5.01
CA LYS A 13 21.43 14.69 3.93
C LYS A 13 21.29 13.26 4.44
N ARG A 14 20.19 12.64 4.01
CA ARG A 14 19.88 11.19 4.01
C ARG A 14 19.17 10.69 5.27
N TRP A 15 18.02 10.05 5.05
CA TRP A 15 17.18 9.45 6.09
C TRP A 15 16.93 7.99 5.78
N ALA A 16 17.00 7.15 6.82
CA ALA A 16 16.83 5.70 6.79
C ALA A 16 15.84 5.26 7.86
N ILE A 17 14.76 4.56 7.48
CA ILE A 17 13.87 3.89 8.43
C ILE A 17 13.53 2.50 7.90
N ALA A 18 13.88 1.46 8.66
CA ALA A 18 13.49 0.08 8.44
C ALA A 18 12.46 -0.32 9.51
N CYS A 19 11.41 -1.04 9.13
CA CYS A 19 10.45 -1.62 10.07
C CYS A 19 10.13 -3.05 9.65
N SER A 20 10.36 -4.00 10.56
CA SER A 20 9.94 -5.39 10.46
C SER A 20 8.78 -5.65 11.42
N GLY A 21 7.61 -5.99 10.89
CA GLY A 21 6.45 -6.44 11.68
C GLY A 21 5.83 -7.67 11.04
N ARG A 22 5.45 -8.66 11.86
CA ARG A 22 4.76 -9.87 11.39
C ARG A 22 3.34 -9.49 10.99
N GLY A 23 3.07 -9.55 9.69
CA GLY A 23 1.73 -9.36 9.12
C GLY A 23 1.66 -8.27 8.06
N GLY A 24 2.05 -8.59 6.82
CA GLY A 24 1.55 -7.93 5.62
C GLY A 24 2.21 -6.61 5.20
N CYS A 25 2.69 -6.60 3.95
CA CYS A 25 3.16 -5.45 3.15
C CYS A 25 4.45 -4.76 3.63
N TYR A 26 5.58 -5.24 3.10
CA TYR A 26 6.88 -4.57 3.18
C TYR A 26 6.87 -3.28 2.33
N PHE A 27 6.86 -2.12 2.98
CA PHE A 27 7.28 -0.87 2.35
C PHE A 27 8.77 -0.64 2.66
N LEU A 28 9.64 -1.14 1.79
CA LEU A 28 11.06 -0.79 1.75
C LEU A 28 11.26 0.26 0.65
N GLY A 29 11.01 1.52 1.00
CA GLY A 29 11.12 2.64 0.07
C GLY A 29 11.85 3.82 0.69
N TYR A 30 13.12 3.99 0.32
CA TYR A 30 13.79 5.28 0.40
C TYR A 30 13.34 6.10 -0.79
N VAL A 31 12.83 7.30 -0.54
CA VAL A 31 12.58 8.27 -1.61
C VAL A 31 13.11 9.63 -1.17
N ALA A 32 14.32 9.95 -1.63
CA ALA A 32 14.80 11.32 -1.62
C ALA A 32 14.12 12.06 -2.78
N ILE A 33 12.91 12.58 -2.56
CA ILE A 33 12.31 13.49 -3.55
C ILE A 33 12.86 14.88 -3.29
N GLN A 34 13.79 15.33 -4.13
CA GLN A 34 14.21 16.72 -4.14
C GLN A 34 13.12 17.57 -4.82
N VAL A 35 11.98 17.77 -4.17
CA VAL A 35 10.97 18.72 -4.62
C VAL A 35 11.32 20.09 -4.04
N SER A 36 12.07 20.89 -4.78
CA SER A 36 12.63 22.19 -4.35
C SER A 36 11.60 23.28 -4.02
N ARG A 37 10.30 22.95 -3.95
CA ARG A 37 9.20 23.90 -3.70
C ARG A 37 8.07 23.36 -2.82
N VAL A 38 8.23 22.19 -2.18
CA VAL A 38 7.17 21.65 -1.32
C VAL A 38 7.17 22.37 0.03
N LYS A 39 6.04 23.01 0.36
CA LYS A 39 5.80 23.66 1.66
C LYS A 39 4.98 22.80 2.63
N LYS A 40 4.32 21.76 2.11
CA LYS A 40 3.46 20.88 2.88
C LYS A 40 3.49 19.45 2.35
N VAL A 41 3.65 18.48 3.24
CA VAL A 41 3.58 17.04 2.95
C VAL A 41 2.49 16.41 3.80
N ILE A 42 1.70 15.54 3.17
CA ILE A 42 0.69 14.73 3.85
C ILE A 42 1.02 13.26 3.59
N LEU A 43 1.40 12.53 4.62
CA LEU A 43 1.62 11.08 4.58
C LEU A 43 0.26 10.39 4.67
N ASN A 44 -0.20 9.77 3.59
CA ASN A 44 -1.50 9.10 3.56
C ASN A 44 -1.37 7.65 4.00
N HIS A 45 -1.83 7.33 5.22
CA HIS A 45 -1.90 5.97 5.73
C HIS A 45 -3.34 5.45 5.66
N ASN A 46 -3.56 4.43 4.84
CA ASN A 46 -4.88 3.81 4.64
C ASN A 46 -5.12 2.56 5.48
N GLY A 47 -4.10 2.08 6.21
CA GLY A 47 -4.22 0.92 7.08
C GLY A 47 -4.98 1.24 8.37
N GLU A 48 -5.60 0.22 8.95
CA GLU A 48 -5.85 0.21 10.38
C GLU A 48 -4.49 -0.11 11.00
N SER A 49 -3.85 0.80 11.76
CA SER A 49 -2.75 0.33 12.61
C SER A 49 -3.37 -0.74 13.50
N GLY A 50 -2.85 -1.97 13.42
CA GLY A 50 -2.78 -2.76 14.63
C GLY A 50 -2.09 -1.85 15.63
N ARG A 51 -2.85 -1.29 16.58
CA ARG A 51 -2.23 -0.61 17.71
C ARG A 51 -1.36 -1.69 18.32
N TRP A 52 -0.05 -1.46 18.36
CA TRP A 52 0.76 -2.20 19.31
C TRP A 52 0.09 -1.97 20.67
N GLU A 53 -0.13 -3.03 21.44
CA GLU A 53 -1.05 -3.02 22.59
C GLU A 53 -0.70 -1.92 23.63
N ASP A 54 0.52 -1.36 23.55
CA ASP A 54 1.05 -0.30 24.41
C ASP A 54 1.21 1.09 23.76
N ASP A 55 0.89 1.28 22.47
CA ASP A 55 1.05 2.57 21.79
C ASP A 55 -0.06 3.56 22.23
N LYS A 56 0.30 4.50 23.12
CA LYS A 56 -0.53 5.67 23.49
C LYS A 56 -0.71 6.65 22.34
N GLU A 57 0.11 6.51 21.30
CA GLU A 57 0.18 7.41 20.18
C GLU A 57 -0.89 7.12 19.11
N PRO A 58 -1.29 8.13 18.30
CA PRO A 58 -2.44 8.00 17.40
C PRO A 58 -2.20 7.10 16.18
N PHE A 59 -0.94 6.81 15.82
CA PHE A 59 -0.57 5.99 14.66
C PHE A 59 0.82 5.36 14.82
N ALA A 60 1.16 4.42 13.93
CA ALA A 60 2.39 3.62 14.01
C ALA A 60 3.67 4.46 14.13
N TYR A 61 4.59 4.01 14.98
CA TYR A 61 5.87 4.69 15.29
C TYR A 61 6.68 5.09 14.05
N VAL A 62 6.67 4.28 12.99
CA VAL A 62 7.32 4.59 11.71
C VAL A 62 6.84 5.91 11.09
N LEU A 63 5.53 6.19 11.16
CA LEU A 63 4.97 7.44 10.64
C LEU A 63 5.36 8.62 11.53
N GLN A 64 5.48 8.41 12.84
CA GLN A 64 5.95 9.44 13.77
C GLN A 64 7.39 9.84 13.45
N LEU A 65 8.28 8.86 13.28
CA LEU A 65 9.67 9.09 12.89
C LEU A 65 9.78 9.85 11.56
N LEU A 66 8.95 9.51 10.56
CA LEU A 66 8.93 10.23 9.28
C LEU A 66 8.50 11.69 9.44
N LEU A 67 7.46 11.96 10.24
CA LEU A 67 7.00 13.32 10.53
C LEU A 67 8.02 14.12 11.35
N TRP A 68 8.69 13.51 12.32
CA TRP A 68 9.77 14.13 13.10
C TRP A 68 11.02 14.42 12.27
N SER A 69 11.28 13.61 11.25
CA SER A 69 12.42 13.78 10.35
C SER A 69 12.17 14.80 9.24
N CYS A 70 10.94 15.35 9.14
CA CYS A 70 10.64 16.36 8.14
C CYS A 70 11.40 17.67 8.45
N PRO A 71 12.03 18.28 7.44
CA PRO A 71 12.67 19.58 7.59
C PRO A 71 11.73 20.61 8.23
N PRO A 72 12.22 21.50 9.11
CA PRO A 72 11.38 22.43 9.87
C PRO A 72 10.63 23.44 8.99
N ASP A 73 11.10 23.67 7.76
CA ASP A 73 10.47 24.54 6.77
C ASP A 73 9.35 23.86 5.96
N ILE A 74 9.13 22.55 6.15
CA ILE A 74 8.10 21.74 5.51
C ILE A 74 7.03 21.37 6.54
N LYS A 75 5.78 21.81 6.32
CA LYS A 75 4.65 21.40 7.16
C LYS A 75 4.31 19.94 6.88
N ALA A 76 4.63 19.04 7.81
CA ALA A 76 4.33 17.62 7.69
C ALA A 76 3.07 17.24 8.49
N SER A 77 2.28 16.33 7.93
CA SER A 77 1.12 15.75 8.62
C SER A 77 0.88 14.32 8.13
N ALA A 78 0.24 13.48 8.94
CA ALA A 78 -0.24 12.16 8.55
C ALA A 78 -1.75 12.18 8.40
N LEU A 79 -2.26 11.84 7.22
CA LEU A 79 -3.66 11.52 7.04
C LEU A 79 -3.90 10.08 7.47
N TYR A 80 -4.78 9.92 8.45
CA TYR A 80 -4.97 8.68 9.16
C TYR A 80 -6.44 8.31 9.24
N LYS A 81 -6.76 7.01 9.13
CA LYS A 81 -8.12 6.49 9.28
C LYS A 81 -8.35 6.12 10.75
N THR A 82 -9.20 6.88 11.45
CA THR A 82 -9.50 6.65 12.88
C THR A 82 -10.97 6.27 13.07
N LYS A 83 -11.25 5.47 14.11
CA LYS A 83 -12.63 5.17 14.53
C LYS A 83 -13.16 6.39 15.27
N GLN A 84 -14.28 6.96 14.81
CA GLN A 84 -14.96 8.01 15.55
C GLN A 84 -15.40 7.45 16.90
N LYS A 85 -14.94 8.08 17.97
CA LYS A 85 -15.44 7.80 19.31
C LYS A 85 -16.89 8.31 19.34
N SER A 86 -17.88 7.42 19.20
CA SER A 86 -19.28 7.80 19.36
C SER A 86 -19.43 8.43 20.75
N ARG A 87 -19.84 9.70 20.79
CA ARG A 87 -20.24 10.37 22.04
C ARG A 87 -21.72 10.14 22.37
N GLN A 88 -22.47 9.44 21.52
CA GLN A 88 -23.90 9.21 21.73
C GLN A 88 -24.18 7.80 22.25
N PRO A 89 -25.07 7.66 23.26
CA PRO A 89 -25.51 6.37 23.77
C PRO A 89 -26.24 5.58 22.67
N VAL A 90 -25.87 4.30 22.56
CA VAL A 90 -26.29 3.37 21.53
C VAL A 90 -27.75 2.96 21.77
N TYR A 91 -28.69 3.74 21.23
CA TYR A 91 -30.12 3.36 21.18
C TYR A 91 -30.67 3.23 19.75
N ALA A 92 -29.84 3.37 18.72
CA ALA A 92 -30.25 3.15 17.33
C ALA A 92 -29.91 1.72 16.89
N THR A 93 -30.94 0.92 16.58
CA THR A 93 -30.89 -0.45 16.06
C THR A 93 -30.38 -0.56 14.61
N LYS A 94 -29.84 0.52 14.03
CA LYS A 94 -29.16 0.46 12.73
C LYS A 94 -27.72 0.08 12.98
N THR A 95 -27.29 -1.00 12.33
CA THR A 95 -25.92 -1.52 12.31
C THR A 95 -24.94 -0.34 12.34
N PRO A 96 -24.08 -0.23 13.35
CA PRO A 96 -23.11 0.86 13.39
C PRO A 96 -22.13 0.57 12.27
N SER A 97 -22.39 1.14 11.08
CA SER A 97 -21.34 1.38 10.12
C SER A 97 -20.31 2.17 10.91
N ARG A 98 -19.25 1.47 11.32
CA ARG A 98 -18.19 2.01 12.17
C ARG A 98 -17.79 3.31 11.50
N LEU A 99 -18.06 4.44 12.16
CA LEU A 99 -17.85 5.77 11.60
C LEU A 99 -16.35 6.00 11.55
N TRP A 100 -15.71 5.42 10.55
CA TRP A 100 -14.33 5.68 10.25
C TRP A 100 -14.28 7.08 9.66
N ARG A 101 -13.51 7.97 10.28
CA ARG A 101 -13.19 9.27 9.69
C ARG A 101 -11.72 9.33 9.36
N ARG A 102 -11.39 10.10 8.32
CA ARG A 102 -10.02 10.48 8.02
C ARG A 102 -9.71 11.76 8.77
N VAL A 103 -8.61 11.74 9.51
CA VAL A 103 -8.13 12.88 10.28
C VAL A 103 -6.68 13.13 9.92
N SER A 104 -6.25 14.37 10.01
CA SER A 104 -4.87 14.77 9.77
C SER A 104 -4.19 15.00 11.10
N PHE A 105 -3.16 14.23 11.43
CA PHE A 105 -2.33 14.50 12.59
C PHE A 105 -1.11 15.31 12.18
N ALA A 106 -0.81 16.37 12.93
CA ALA A 106 0.41 17.16 12.77
C ALA A 106 1.08 17.31 14.13
N LEU A 107 2.41 17.43 14.13
CA LEU A 107 3.15 17.72 15.36
C LEU A 107 3.01 19.22 15.68
N ALA A 108 2.50 19.55 16.85
CA ALA A 108 2.43 20.90 17.35
C ALA A 108 3.79 21.38 17.88
N ALA A 109 3.91 22.68 18.17
CA ALA A 109 5.17 23.29 18.61
C ALA A 109 5.64 22.81 19.99
N ASP A 110 4.71 22.33 20.82
CA ASP A 110 4.95 21.74 22.14
C ASP A 110 5.42 20.27 22.07
N GLY A 111 5.39 19.67 20.88
CA GLY A 111 5.74 18.26 20.66
C GLY A 111 4.58 17.29 20.75
N GLU A 112 3.35 17.77 20.97
CA GLU A 112 2.15 16.93 21.03
C GLU A 112 1.53 16.73 19.64
N TRP A 113 0.78 15.64 19.46
CA TRP A 113 0.04 15.39 18.23
C TRP A 113 -1.30 16.10 18.24
N GLU A 114 -1.51 16.94 17.24
CA GLU A 114 -2.78 17.65 17.05
C GLU A 114 -3.60 16.98 15.94
N GLU A 115 -4.80 16.54 16.28
CA GLU A 115 -5.79 16.04 15.32
C GLU A 115 -6.49 17.22 14.63
N ARG A 116 -6.51 17.22 13.30
CA ARG A 116 -7.12 18.26 12.47
C ARG A 116 -8.02 17.65 11.41
N GLU A 117 -9.04 18.41 11.02
CA GLU A 117 -9.84 18.05 9.85
C GLU A 117 -8.96 18.11 8.59
N PRO A 118 -9.02 17.10 7.71
CA PRO A 118 -8.18 17.07 6.53
C PRO A 118 -8.61 18.15 5.55
N GLU A 119 -7.63 18.90 5.02
CA GLU A 119 -7.88 19.83 3.93
C GLU A 119 -8.45 19.10 2.70
N LEU A 120 -9.59 19.59 2.21
CA LEU A 120 -10.31 18.99 1.08
C LEU A 120 -9.53 19.13 -0.25
N SER A 121 -8.79 20.22 -0.42
CA SER A 121 -8.00 20.49 -1.63
C SER A 121 -6.56 20.00 -1.46
N ARG A 122 -6.30 18.75 -1.82
CA ARG A 122 -4.93 18.20 -1.86
C ARG A 122 -4.59 17.68 -3.25
N LYS A 123 -3.37 17.98 -3.69
CA LYS A 123 -2.77 17.33 -4.84
C LYS A 123 -2.03 16.08 -4.34
N THR A 124 -2.51 14.91 -4.72
CA THR A 124 -1.80 13.66 -4.46
C THR A 124 -0.61 13.58 -5.40
N ILE A 125 0.60 13.63 -4.87
CA ILE A 125 1.81 13.31 -5.63
C ILE A 125 2.03 11.81 -5.48
N LEU A 126 1.91 11.08 -6.59
CA LEU A 126 2.32 9.68 -6.63
C LEU A 126 3.85 9.64 -6.54
N LEU A 127 4.38 8.77 -5.69
CA LEU A 127 5.82 8.55 -5.65
C LEU A 127 6.28 8.10 -7.05
N PRO A 128 7.44 8.60 -7.54
CA PRO A 128 7.99 8.13 -8.79
C PRO A 128 8.13 6.60 -8.72
N PRO A 129 7.88 5.88 -9.83
CA PRO A 129 8.10 4.45 -9.88
C PRO A 129 9.52 4.11 -9.43
N LYS A 130 9.67 3.14 -8.52
CA LYS A 130 10.99 2.65 -8.14
C LYS A 130 11.65 2.05 -9.37
N LEU A 131 12.88 2.48 -9.65
CA LEU A 131 13.69 1.91 -10.71
C LEU A 131 14.38 0.66 -10.15
N PHE A 132 14.22 -0.45 -10.86
CA PHE A 132 14.82 -1.73 -10.51
C PHE A 132 15.94 -2.02 -11.51
N GLN A 133 17.19 -1.92 -11.07
CA GLN A 133 18.36 -2.13 -11.91
C GLN A 133 19.18 -3.32 -11.42
N GLY A 134 19.93 -3.97 -12.32
CA GLY A 134 20.82 -5.08 -11.98
C GLY A 134 20.12 -6.34 -11.43
N PRO A 135 20.89 -7.33 -10.98
CA PRO A 135 20.36 -8.58 -10.44
C PRO A 135 19.50 -8.39 -9.18
N VAL A 136 19.90 -7.48 -8.28
CA VAL A 136 19.13 -7.16 -7.06
C VAL A 136 17.79 -6.55 -7.44
N GLY A 137 17.82 -5.58 -8.36
CA GLY A 137 16.61 -4.92 -8.85
C GLY A 137 15.68 -5.88 -9.55
N ARG A 138 16.19 -6.79 -10.39
CA ARG A 138 15.36 -7.77 -11.08
C ARG A 138 14.55 -8.63 -10.11
N PHE A 139 15.18 -9.14 -9.06
CA PHE A 139 14.47 -9.90 -8.02
C PHE A 139 13.43 -9.06 -7.27
N GLN A 140 13.81 -7.84 -6.88
CA GLN A 140 12.93 -6.93 -6.16
C GLN A 140 11.75 -6.45 -7.02
N GLN A 141 11.95 -6.30 -8.33
CA GLN A 141 10.89 -6.02 -9.29
C GLN A 141 9.87 -7.16 -9.32
N LEU A 142 10.35 -8.41 -9.43
CA LEU A 142 9.46 -9.58 -9.45
C LEU A 142 8.63 -9.68 -8.15
N LEU A 143 9.26 -9.46 -6.99
CA LEU A 143 8.55 -9.41 -5.72
C LEU A 143 7.53 -8.27 -5.66
N HIS A 144 7.90 -7.08 -6.12
CA HIS A 144 7.00 -5.93 -6.16
C HIS A 144 5.81 -6.18 -7.08
N GLU A 145 6.05 -6.70 -8.28
CA GLU A 145 5.00 -7.03 -9.25
C GLU A 145 4.07 -8.12 -8.69
N ARG A 146 4.64 -9.23 -8.21
CA ARG A 146 3.91 -10.39 -7.69
C ARG A 146 3.09 -10.07 -6.44
N CYS A 147 3.71 -9.47 -5.43
CA CYS A 147 3.10 -9.36 -4.10
C CYS A 147 2.33 -8.05 -3.88
N GLN A 148 2.58 -7.02 -4.70
CA GLN A 148 1.98 -5.69 -4.49
C GLN A 148 1.19 -5.25 -5.71
N GLN A 149 1.85 -5.11 -6.86
CA GLN A 149 1.24 -4.46 -8.01
C GLN A 149 0.08 -5.28 -8.59
N LEU A 150 0.28 -6.58 -8.81
CA LEU A 150 -0.75 -7.48 -9.34
C LEU A 150 -1.93 -7.61 -8.37
N THR A 151 -1.64 -7.79 -7.08
CA THR A 151 -2.67 -7.85 -6.03
C THR A 151 -3.50 -6.57 -6.02
N LEU A 152 -2.86 -5.39 -5.99
CA LEU A 152 -3.55 -4.10 -6.00
C LEU A 152 -4.38 -3.89 -7.26
N ARG A 153 -3.86 -4.27 -8.44
CA ARG A 153 -4.60 -4.18 -9.70
C ARG A 153 -5.81 -5.11 -9.72
N ARG A 154 -5.68 -6.32 -9.18
CA ARG A 154 -6.75 -7.31 -9.10
C ARG A 154 -7.85 -6.87 -8.14
N VAL A 155 -7.51 -6.49 -6.91
CA VAL A 155 -8.51 -5.98 -5.94
C VAL A 155 -9.11 -4.66 -6.40
N GLY A 156 -8.32 -3.84 -7.11
CA GLY A 156 -8.77 -2.58 -7.71
C GLY A 156 -9.75 -2.74 -8.87
N LEU A 157 -9.92 -3.94 -9.45
CA LEU A 157 -10.98 -4.15 -10.45
C LEU A 157 -12.38 -4.02 -9.82
N TRP A 158 -12.59 -4.54 -8.61
CA TRP A 158 -13.89 -4.49 -7.96
C TRP A 158 -14.48 -3.08 -7.83
N PRO A 159 -13.78 -2.09 -7.24
CA PRO A 159 -14.34 -0.74 -7.13
C PRO A 159 -14.53 -0.07 -8.50
N LEU A 160 -13.70 -0.39 -9.50
CA LEU A 160 -13.87 0.11 -10.87
C LEU A 160 -15.12 -0.47 -11.53
N MET A 161 -15.44 -1.74 -11.30
CA MET A 161 -16.67 -2.37 -11.80
C MET A 161 -17.91 -1.78 -11.13
N VAL A 162 -17.85 -1.56 -9.81
CA VAL A 162 -18.92 -0.90 -9.04
C VAL A 162 -19.21 0.50 -9.60
N GLU A 163 -18.16 1.32 -9.77
CA GLU A 163 -18.28 2.66 -10.35
C GLU A 163 -18.80 2.60 -11.80
N ALA A 164 -18.29 1.68 -12.62
CA ALA A 164 -18.72 1.55 -14.00
C ALA A 164 -20.21 1.23 -14.11
N LEU A 165 -20.75 0.39 -13.22
CA LEU A 165 -22.19 0.09 -13.19
C LEU A 165 -23.01 1.30 -12.71
N ASP A 166 -22.54 2.01 -11.68
CA ASP A 166 -23.18 3.25 -11.20
C ASP A 166 -23.32 4.28 -12.33
N ARG A 167 -22.22 4.53 -13.04
CA ARG A 167 -22.14 5.48 -14.15
C ARG A 167 -22.90 4.98 -15.38
N TYR A 168 -22.99 3.68 -15.59
CA TYR A 168 -23.84 3.14 -16.65
C TYR A 168 -25.30 3.62 -16.49
N HIS A 169 -25.83 3.63 -15.28
CA HIS A 169 -27.22 4.04 -15.01
C HIS A 169 -27.42 5.55 -14.81
N PHE A 170 -26.41 6.26 -14.28
CA PHE A 170 -26.58 7.66 -13.84
C PHE A 170 -25.67 8.71 -14.51
N ASP A 171 -24.73 8.34 -15.39
CA ASP A 171 -23.92 9.32 -16.16
C ASP A 171 -24.55 9.67 -17.52
N GLN A 172 -23.98 10.69 -18.18
CA GLN A 172 -24.35 11.12 -19.55
C GLN A 172 -25.83 11.52 -19.69
N GLY A 173 -26.40 12.09 -18.63
CA GLY A 173 -27.79 12.53 -18.59
C GLY A 173 -28.80 11.40 -18.34
N ARG A 174 -28.35 10.14 -18.24
CA ARG A 174 -29.19 9.04 -17.77
C ARG A 174 -29.47 9.23 -16.28
N ASN A 175 -30.67 8.86 -15.87
CA ASN A 175 -31.09 8.79 -14.48
C ASN A 175 -32.00 7.58 -14.33
N GLU A 176 -31.47 6.40 -14.67
CA GLU A 176 -32.23 5.17 -14.75
C GLU A 176 -32.15 4.44 -13.41
N PRO A 177 -33.21 4.45 -12.58
CA PRO A 177 -33.18 3.74 -11.32
C PRO A 177 -33.07 2.23 -11.56
N PHE A 178 -32.36 1.52 -10.69
CA PHE A 178 -32.19 0.08 -10.83
C PHE A 178 -32.13 -0.62 -9.46
N SER A 179 -32.47 -1.92 -9.48
CA SER A 179 -32.33 -2.80 -8.31
C SER A 179 -30.92 -3.38 -8.23
N CYS A 180 -30.50 -3.78 -7.03
CA CYS A 180 -29.24 -4.47 -6.82
C CYS A 180 -29.18 -5.71 -7.73
N PRO A 181 -28.14 -5.82 -8.56
CA PRO A 181 -28.03 -6.91 -9.52
C PRO A 181 -27.49 -8.21 -8.89
N LEU A 182 -27.13 -8.18 -7.60
CA LEU A 182 -26.59 -9.35 -6.90
C LEU A 182 -27.73 -10.18 -6.29
N PRO A 183 -27.67 -11.53 -6.40
CA PRO A 183 -28.71 -12.40 -5.87
C PRO A 183 -28.95 -12.19 -4.38
N ALA A 184 -30.20 -12.33 -3.96
CA ALA A 184 -30.63 -12.17 -2.57
C ALA A 184 -30.40 -10.77 -1.96
N CYS A 185 -30.22 -9.74 -2.80
CA CYS A 185 -30.24 -8.35 -2.37
C CYS A 185 -31.42 -7.60 -3.00
N ASP A 186 -32.17 -6.89 -2.17
CA ASP A 186 -33.36 -6.11 -2.54
C ASP A 186 -33.09 -4.59 -2.60
N GLY A 187 -31.81 -4.19 -2.57
CA GLY A 187 -31.42 -2.79 -2.68
C GLY A 187 -31.97 -2.14 -3.95
N TYR A 188 -32.42 -0.88 -3.87
CA TYR A 188 -32.94 -0.12 -5.01
C TYR A 188 -32.37 1.29 -4.99
N PHE A 189 -31.90 1.77 -6.14
CA PHE A 189 -31.13 3.01 -6.25
C PHE A 189 -31.76 3.97 -7.24
N THR A 190 -31.98 5.21 -6.82
CA THR A 190 -32.59 6.27 -7.63
C THR A 190 -31.65 7.45 -7.91
N LYS A 191 -30.40 7.37 -7.43
CA LYS A 191 -29.42 8.46 -7.50
C LYS A 191 -28.00 7.93 -7.72
N ALA A 192 -27.21 8.69 -8.47
CA ALA A 192 -25.77 8.46 -8.63
C ALA A 192 -25.06 8.29 -7.29
N GLY A 193 -24.13 7.35 -7.22
CA GLY A 193 -23.32 7.01 -6.05
C GLY A 193 -24.03 6.18 -4.99
N ALA A 194 -25.37 6.08 -5.01
CA ALA A 194 -26.11 5.30 -4.00
C ALA A 194 -25.79 3.80 -4.11
N TRP A 195 -25.67 3.27 -5.33
CA TRP A 195 -25.22 1.90 -5.58
C TRP A 195 -23.78 1.70 -5.09
N SER A 196 -22.88 2.63 -5.41
CA SER A 196 -21.47 2.52 -5.02
C SER A 196 -21.26 2.41 -3.51
N VAL A 197 -22.00 3.20 -2.72
CA VAL A 197 -21.99 3.11 -1.25
C VAL A 197 -22.54 1.76 -0.78
N HIS A 198 -23.70 1.36 -1.30
CA HIS A 198 -24.34 0.11 -0.94
C HIS A 198 -23.47 -1.12 -1.25
N ALA A 199 -22.83 -1.16 -2.42
CA ALA A 199 -21.94 -2.24 -2.82
C ALA A 199 -20.72 -2.35 -1.90
N ALA A 200 -20.15 -1.21 -1.47
CA ALA A 200 -19.03 -1.19 -0.53
C ALA A 200 -19.40 -1.72 0.86
N GLU A 201 -20.63 -1.49 1.31
CA GLU A 201 -21.10 -1.91 2.62
C GLU A 201 -21.56 -3.37 2.64
N ASN A 202 -22.23 -3.84 1.60
CA ASN A 202 -22.96 -5.12 1.60
C ASN A 202 -22.32 -6.20 0.72
N HIS A 203 -21.49 -5.81 -0.26
CA HIS A 203 -21.01 -6.71 -1.32
C HIS A 203 -19.50 -6.66 -1.54
N CYS A 204 -18.74 -6.14 -0.57
CA CYS A 204 -17.29 -6.10 -0.63
C CYS A 204 -16.72 -7.52 -0.83
N GLY A 205 -15.91 -7.70 -1.87
CA GLY A 205 -15.28 -8.98 -2.20
C GLY A 205 -16.08 -9.89 -3.15
N GLN A 206 -17.33 -9.56 -3.51
CA GLN A 206 -18.16 -10.33 -4.45
C GLN A 206 -17.86 -9.98 -5.92
N TRP A 207 -16.59 -9.95 -6.30
CA TRP A 207 -16.14 -9.44 -7.60
C TRP A 207 -16.46 -10.35 -8.79
N SER A 208 -16.48 -11.67 -8.60
CA SER A 208 -16.77 -12.62 -9.67
C SER A 208 -18.21 -12.49 -10.17
N SER A 209 -19.16 -12.36 -9.23
CA SER A 209 -20.58 -12.14 -9.54
C SER A 209 -20.80 -10.82 -10.26
N LEU A 210 -20.10 -9.76 -9.83
CA LEU A 210 -20.23 -8.43 -10.44
C LEU A 210 -19.77 -8.40 -11.90
N LEU A 211 -18.72 -9.13 -12.24
CA LEU A 211 -18.21 -9.16 -13.62
C LEU A 211 -19.25 -9.74 -14.61
N SER A 212 -19.97 -10.79 -14.22
CA SER A 212 -20.99 -11.44 -15.08
C SER A 212 -22.24 -10.61 -15.32
N ILE A 213 -22.48 -9.57 -14.52
CA ILE A 213 -23.68 -8.72 -14.59
C ILE A 213 -23.40 -7.36 -15.22
N LEU A 214 -22.16 -7.06 -15.58
CA LEU A 214 -21.82 -5.80 -16.23
C LEU A 214 -22.40 -5.74 -17.65
N PRO A 215 -22.97 -4.59 -18.06
CA PRO A 215 -23.67 -4.46 -19.31
C PRO A 215 -22.72 -4.41 -20.52
N GLY A 216 -23.06 -5.15 -21.57
CA GLY A 216 -22.52 -5.02 -22.93
C GLY A 216 -21.00 -4.87 -23.00
N GLN A 217 -20.55 -3.78 -23.64
CA GLN A 217 -19.12 -3.51 -23.88
C GLN A 217 -18.32 -3.27 -22.58
N VAL A 218 -18.97 -2.78 -21.51
CA VAL A 218 -18.30 -2.58 -20.21
C VAL A 218 -17.84 -3.93 -19.68
N GLY A 219 -18.72 -4.94 -19.69
CA GLY A 219 -18.37 -6.30 -19.30
C GLY A 219 -17.22 -6.87 -20.11
N VAL A 220 -17.25 -6.71 -21.44
CA VAL A 220 -16.17 -7.18 -22.34
C VAL A 220 -14.81 -6.54 -22.01
N HIS A 221 -14.77 -5.23 -21.72
CA HIS A 221 -13.53 -4.55 -21.34
C HIS A 221 -12.96 -5.03 -20.02
N PHE A 222 -13.80 -5.24 -19.00
CA PHE A 222 -13.35 -5.77 -17.72
C PHE A 222 -12.90 -7.23 -17.82
N GLU A 223 -13.56 -8.04 -18.65
CA GLU A 223 -13.16 -9.41 -18.95
C GLU A 223 -11.81 -9.50 -19.64
N ALA A 224 -11.57 -8.64 -20.64
CA ALA A 224 -10.26 -8.54 -21.28
C ALA A 224 -9.19 -8.11 -20.28
N ARG A 225 -9.50 -7.14 -19.40
CA ARG A 225 -8.58 -6.67 -18.37
C ARG A 225 -8.27 -7.73 -17.32
N ARG A 226 -9.26 -8.52 -16.89
CA ARG A 226 -9.07 -9.66 -15.98
C ARG A 226 -8.10 -10.68 -16.59
N ARG A 227 -8.36 -11.11 -17.82
CA ARG A 227 -7.51 -12.07 -18.53
C ARG A 227 -6.08 -11.55 -18.72
N ALA A 228 -5.92 -10.26 -19.02
CA ALA A 228 -4.59 -9.64 -19.10
C ALA A 228 -3.86 -9.65 -17.74
N LEU A 229 -4.56 -9.43 -16.62
CA LEU A 229 -3.97 -9.55 -15.29
C LEU A 229 -3.57 -10.99 -14.96
N GLU A 230 -4.42 -11.97 -15.26
CA GLU A 230 -4.14 -13.39 -15.04
C GLU A 230 -2.93 -13.86 -15.86
N SER A 231 -2.87 -13.48 -17.14
CA SER A 231 -1.71 -13.76 -17.99
C SER A 231 -0.43 -13.11 -17.45
N ASN A 232 -0.52 -11.86 -16.98
CA ASN A 232 0.63 -11.19 -16.38
C ASN A 232 1.07 -11.84 -15.06
N GLU A 233 0.11 -12.26 -14.22
CA GLU A 233 0.39 -12.99 -12.97
C GLU A 233 1.13 -14.30 -13.24
N LYS A 234 0.66 -15.08 -14.22
CA LYS A 234 1.34 -16.30 -14.66
C LYS A 234 2.77 -16.02 -15.12
N ARG A 235 2.95 -15.02 -15.99
CA ARG A 235 4.28 -14.61 -16.50
C ARG A 235 5.24 -14.20 -15.38
N VAL A 236 4.78 -13.39 -14.42
CA VAL A 236 5.60 -12.95 -13.29
C VAL A 236 5.94 -14.14 -12.37
N GLN A 237 5.00 -15.06 -12.17
CA GLN A 237 5.22 -16.28 -11.40
C GLN A 237 6.27 -17.18 -12.06
N GLU A 238 6.16 -17.43 -13.37
CA GLU A 238 7.12 -18.22 -14.16
C GLU A 238 8.53 -17.63 -14.07
N GLN A 239 8.67 -16.31 -14.24
CA GLN A 239 9.97 -15.63 -14.12
C GLN A 239 10.55 -15.70 -12.71
N TYR A 240 9.70 -15.64 -11.69
CA TYR A 240 10.12 -15.77 -10.31
C TYR A 240 10.59 -17.20 -9.99
N GLU A 241 9.87 -18.21 -10.49
CA GLU A 241 10.23 -19.62 -10.38
C GLU A 241 11.54 -19.94 -11.12
N GLU A 242 11.77 -19.32 -12.27
CA GLU A 242 13.01 -19.43 -13.02
C GLU A 242 14.19 -18.95 -12.16
N VAL A 243 14.09 -17.77 -11.52
CA VAL A 243 15.14 -17.27 -10.61
C VAL A 243 15.40 -18.26 -9.46
N GLN A 244 14.34 -18.82 -8.87
CA GLN A 244 14.47 -19.84 -7.82
C GLN A 244 15.14 -21.12 -8.32
N HIS A 245 14.73 -21.58 -9.50
CA HIS A 245 15.26 -22.78 -10.11
C HIS A 245 16.75 -22.60 -10.44
N THR A 246 17.12 -21.52 -11.13
CA THR A 246 18.51 -21.18 -11.46
C THR A 246 19.37 -21.14 -10.21
N TRP A 247 18.93 -20.52 -9.11
CA TRP A 247 19.71 -20.52 -7.87
C TRP A 247 19.90 -21.94 -7.29
N ARG A 248 18.84 -22.74 -7.26
CA ARG A 248 18.85 -24.08 -6.64
C ARG A 248 19.66 -25.11 -7.44
N THR A 249 19.62 -25.02 -8.77
CA THR A 249 20.32 -25.97 -9.64
C THR A 249 21.69 -25.48 -10.09
N ALA A 250 22.01 -24.20 -9.85
CA ALA A 250 23.33 -23.64 -10.11
C ALA A 250 24.43 -24.41 -9.35
N SER A 251 25.57 -24.58 -10.03
CA SER A 251 26.78 -25.06 -9.38
C SER A 251 27.20 -24.13 -8.24
N LYS A 252 28.00 -24.63 -7.28
CA LYS A 252 28.54 -23.80 -6.20
C LYS A 252 29.29 -22.57 -6.76
N THR A 253 30.05 -22.73 -7.83
CA THR A 253 30.75 -21.62 -8.50
C THR A 253 29.77 -20.59 -9.05
N THR A 254 28.72 -21.03 -9.74
CA THR A 254 27.68 -20.14 -10.27
C THR A 254 26.91 -19.42 -9.15
N GLN A 255 26.59 -20.10 -8.06
CA GLN A 255 25.98 -19.46 -6.88
C GLN A 255 26.89 -18.39 -6.28
N GLN A 256 28.19 -18.66 -6.19
CA GLN A 256 29.18 -17.68 -5.71
C GLN A 256 29.30 -16.47 -6.65
N GLU A 257 29.19 -16.67 -7.97
CA GLU A 257 29.17 -15.57 -8.94
C GLU A 257 27.90 -14.71 -8.79
N ILE A 258 26.73 -15.33 -8.65
CA ILE A 258 25.48 -14.62 -8.37
C ILE A 258 25.62 -13.83 -7.06
N GLN A 259 26.08 -14.46 -5.98
CA GLN A 259 26.30 -13.80 -4.70
C GLN A 259 27.27 -12.62 -4.85
N ARG A 260 28.39 -12.78 -5.54
CA ARG A 260 29.36 -11.69 -5.78
C ARG A 260 28.71 -10.51 -6.51
N SER A 261 27.96 -10.77 -7.58
CA SER A 261 27.25 -9.73 -8.34
C SER A 261 26.23 -8.97 -7.47
N TRP A 262 25.55 -9.68 -6.57
CA TRP A 262 24.64 -9.09 -5.59
C TRP A 262 25.37 -8.22 -4.58
N MET A 263 26.48 -8.70 -4.01
CA MET A 263 27.26 -7.94 -3.04
C MET A 263 27.87 -6.67 -3.66
N GLU A 264 28.38 -6.77 -4.88
CA GLU A 264 28.89 -5.63 -5.64
C GLU A 264 27.81 -4.57 -5.84
N GLN A 265 26.61 -4.98 -6.27
CA GLN A 265 25.50 -4.04 -6.44
C GLN A 265 25.04 -3.45 -5.10
N LEU A 266 24.83 -4.27 -4.06
CA LEU A 266 24.39 -3.79 -2.74
C LEU A 266 25.40 -2.86 -2.06
N GLY A 267 26.69 -3.00 -2.38
CA GLY A 267 27.74 -2.12 -1.88
C GLY A 267 27.89 -0.81 -2.64
N SER A 268 27.45 -0.75 -3.90
CA SER A 268 27.72 0.38 -4.81
C SER A 268 26.49 1.20 -5.19
N ASP A 269 25.29 0.62 -5.22
CA ASP A 269 24.06 1.26 -5.68
C ASP A 269 23.32 1.95 -4.52
N PRO A 270 23.28 3.30 -4.48
CA PRO A 270 22.63 4.05 -3.42
C PRO A 270 21.11 3.78 -3.32
N SER A 271 20.50 3.24 -4.38
CA SER A 271 19.08 2.88 -4.38
C SER A 271 18.76 1.73 -3.42
N TRP A 272 19.79 0.98 -2.99
CA TRP A 272 19.73 -0.11 -2.03
C TRP A 272 20.47 0.20 -0.73
N GLU A 273 20.75 1.48 -0.44
CA GLU A 273 21.42 1.92 0.80
C GLU A 273 20.59 1.47 2.01
N THR A 274 20.86 0.27 2.49
CA THR A 274 20.36 -0.26 3.75
C THR A 274 21.36 0.13 4.84
N SER A 275 20.89 0.29 6.08
CA SER A 275 21.79 0.57 7.24
C SER A 275 22.84 -0.54 7.46
N LYS A 276 22.70 -1.67 6.76
CA LYS A 276 23.59 -2.82 6.72
C LYS A 276 24.05 -3.06 5.29
N GLN A 277 25.26 -3.54 5.08
CA GLN A 277 25.82 -3.79 3.74
C GLN A 277 26.05 -5.28 3.48
N GLY A 278 26.18 -5.64 2.20
CA GLY A 278 26.51 -6.99 1.76
C GLY A 278 25.58 -8.07 2.31
N GLU A 279 26.14 -9.11 2.90
CA GLU A 279 25.40 -10.27 3.42
C GLU A 279 24.49 -9.94 4.60
N GLN A 280 24.75 -8.84 5.30
CA GLN A 280 23.91 -8.38 6.39
C GLN A 280 22.71 -7.57 5.89
N SER A 281 22.66 -7.23 4.59
CA SER A 281 21.54 -6.51 3.99
C SER A 281 20.25 -7.31 4.14
N ASP A 282 19.17 -6.62 4.54
CA ASP A 282 17.84 -7.20 4.61
C ASP A 282 17.38 -7.74 3.26
N VAL A 283 17.82 -7.09 2.17
CA VAL A 283 17.51 -7.48 0.79
C VAL A 283 18.14 -8.83 0.46
N TRP A 284 19.40 -9.05 0.83
CA TRP A 284 20.07 -10.32 0.64
C TRP A 284 19.46 -11.44 1.48
N ARG A 285 19.23 -11.20 2.77
CA ARG A 285 18.57 -12.18 3.65
C ARG A 285 17.19 -12.57 3.12
N HIS A 286 16.44 -11.60 2.61
CA HIS A 286 15.15 -11.85 1.98
C HIS A 286 15.29 -12.69 0.71
N PHE A 287 16.28 -12.42 -0.14
CA PHE A 287 16.60 -13.27 -1.29
C PHE A 287 16.88 -14.72 -0.86
N ILE A 288 17.83 -14.93 0.06
CA ILE A 288 18.17 -16.29 0.54
C ILE A 288 16.96 -17.03 1.11
N ASN A 289 16.15 -16.36 1.94
CA ASN A 289 14.93 -16.97 2.49
C ASN A 289 13.92 -17.40 1.41
N HIS A 290 13.89 -16.69 0.29
CA HIS A 290 13.03 -17.03 -0.84
C HIS A 290 13.64 -18.11 -1.74
N MET A 291 14.96 -18.25 -1.76
CA MET A 291 15.66 -19.23 -2.59
C MET A 291 15.81 -20.60 -1.92
N THR A 292 16.05 -20.62 -0.61
CA THR A 292 16.22 -21.84 0.18
C THR A 292 14.86 -22.29 0.74
N PRO A 293 14.36 -23.50 0.40
CA PRO A 293 13.16 -24.03 1.05
C PRO A 293 13.42 -24.18 2.56
N GLY A 294 12.54 -23.64 3.41
CA GLY A 294 12.65 -23.76 4.87
C GLY A 294 12.43 -25.18 5.44
N TRP A 295 12.64 -26.23 4.63
CA TRP A 295 12.33 -27.63 4.94
C TRP A 295 13.57 -28.54 5.04
N LEU A 296 14.77 -28.00 5.19
CA LEU A 296 16.02 -28.79 5.33
C LEU A 296 16.74 -28.62 6.68
N GLU A 297 16.08 -28.04 7.68
CA GLU A 297 16.55 -28.10 9.07
C GLU A 297 15.57 -28.96 9.88
N GLY A 298 15.71 -30.27 9.73
CA GLY A 298 15.08 -31.31 10.54
C GLY A 298 16.11 -32.39 10.84
#